data_AF-I0JZ01-F1
#
_entry.id   AF-I0JZ01-F1
#
_cell.length_a   1.000
_cell.length_b   1.000
_cell.length_c   1.000
_cell.angle_alpha   90.00
_cell.angle_beta   90.00
_cell.angle_gamma   90.00
#
_symmetry.space_group_name_H-M   'P 1'
#
loop_
_entity.id
_entity.type
_entity.pdbx_description
1 polymer ?
#
loop_
_entity_poly.entity_id
_entity_poly.type
_entity_poly.pdbx_seq_one_letter_code
_entity_poly.pdbx_strand_id
1 'polypeptide(L)'
;MRKKAELSRKAEVRVPFIRGQLRWWLRLLGGFNCLSEDACKLESNIFGSAVSSSLASKPIIKALSVHRSKRKSKENLGAGKPKNRQAIEQDSKFKLQVRWKGAPSPFSSLNDALSNMHTLINIWIHLRALGAKSSKEFGAMTFTTVSSSLAIEEGSQFF
;
A
#
# COMPACT_ATOMS: atom_id res chain seq x y z
N MET A 1 17.09 -15.15 -27.90
CA MET A 1 16.26 -15.44 -26.70
C MET A 1 16.62 -14.64 -25.42
N ARG A 2 17.13 -13.39 -25.48
CA ARG A 2 17.61 -12.65 -24.27
C ARG A 2 16.63 -11.68 -23.59
N LYS A 3 15.49 -11.32 -24.22
CA LYS A 3 14.64 -10.19 -23.75
C LYS A 3 13.67 -10.52 -22.59
N LYS A 4 13.40 -11.79 -22.27
CA LYS A 4 12.48 -12.17 -21.17
C LYS A 4 13.07 -11.89 -19.78
N ALA A 5 14.41 -11.86 -19.67
CA ALA A 5 15.10 -11.66 -18.39
C ALA A 5 15.06 -10.20 -17.90
N GLU A 6 15.07 -9.22 -18.82
CA GLU A 6 15.20 -7.79 -18.48
C GLU A 6 13.90 -7.19 -17.92
N LEU A 7 12.75 -7.71 -18.32
CA LEU A 7 11.45 -7.42 -17.70
C LEU A 7 11.33 -7.98 -16.28
N SER A 8 12.19 -8.92 -15.89
CA SER A 8 12.10 -9.60 -14.60
C SER A 8 12.63 -8.80 -13.42
N ARG A 9 13.37 -7.69 -13.65
CA ARG A 9 13.97 -6.87 -12.58
C ARG A 9 13.14 -5.62 -12.21
N LYS A 10 11.96 -5.46 -12.79
CA LYS A 10 11.12 -4.27 -12.58
C LYS A 10 9.94 -4.60 -11.68
N ALA A 11 9.96 -4.07 -10.45
CA ALA A 11 8.79 -4.10 -9.56
C ALA A 11 7.80 -3.00 -9.98
N GLU A 12 6.52 -3.09 -9.64
CA GLU A 12 5.55 -2.03 -9.95
C GLU A 12 4.82 -1.63 -8.68
N VAL A 13 4.89 -0.34 -8.32
CA VAL A 13 4.17 0.18 -7.16
C VAL A 13 2.75 0.56 -7.55
N ARG A 14 1.80 -0.23 -7.04
CA ARG A 14 0.36 0.03 -7.20
C ARG A 14 -0.27 0.18 -5.81
N VAL A 15 -0.84 1.35 -5.55
CA VAL A 15 -1.58 1.60 -4.29
C VAL A 15 -2.68 0.56 -4.04
N PRO A 16 -3.50 0.14 -5.04
CA PRO A 16 -4.49 -0.92 -4.82
C PRO A 16 -3.85 -2.25 -4.40
N PHE A 17 -2.67 -2.58 -4.93
CA PHE A 17 -1.95 -3.78 -4.56
C PHE A 17 -1.47 -3.70 -3.10
N ILE A 18 -0.83 -2.59 -2.71
CA ILE A 18 -0.40 -2.35 -1.33
C ILE A 18 -1.60 -2.49 -0.38
N ARG A 19 -2.73 -1.86 -0.71
CA ARG A 19 -3.94 -1.96 0.10
C ARG A 19 -4.44 -3.40 0.24
N GLY A 20 -4.47 -4.18 -0.84
CA GLY A 20 -4.84 -5.60 -0.80
C GLY A 20 -3.89 -6.45 0.05
N GLN A 21 -2.60 -6.13 0.01
CA GLN A 21 -1.56 -6.79 0.81
C GLN A 21 -1.74 -6.51 2.31
N LEU A 22 -2.00 -5.26 2.69
CA LEU A 22 -2.28 -4.89 4.08
C LEU A 22 -3.58 -5.57 4.59
N ARG A 23 -4.63 -5.63 3.77
CA ARG A 23 -5.86 -6.38 4.11
C ARG A 23 -5.59 -7.87 4.32
N TRP A 24 -4.75 -8.47 3.49
CA TRP A 24 -4.36 -9.87 3.64
C TRP A 24 -3.58 -10.11 4.93
N TRP A 25 -2.61 -9.24 5.26
CA TRP A 25 -1.88 -9.33 6.51
C TRP A 25 -2.76 -9.10 7.73
N LEU A 26 -3.71 -8.17 7.68
CA LEU A 26 -4.68 -7.96 8.76
C LEU A 26 -5.47 -9.24 9.05
N ARG A 27 -5.96 -9.92 8.00
CA ARG A 27 -6.67 -11.20 8.15
C ARG A 27 -5.78 -12.30 8.70
N LEU A 28 -4.53 -12.39 8.21
CA LEU A 28 -3.58 -13.42 8.66
C LEU A 28 -3.25 -13.27 10.15
N LEU A 29 -3.13 -12.03 10.63
CA LEU A 29 -2.87 -11.73 12.03
C LEU A 29 -4.12 -11.89 12.93
N GLY A 30 -5.29 -12.19 12.35
CA GLY A 30 -6.55 -12.27 13.11
C GLY A 30 -7.12 -10.91 13.49
N GLY A 31 -6.70 -9.82 12.83
CA GLY A 31 -7.03 -8.45 13.20
C GLY A 31 -5.92 -7.79 14.03
N PHE A 32 -6.30 -6.77 14.82
CA PHE A 32 -5.40 -6.18 15.80
C PHE A 32 -5.74 -6.76 17.18
N ASN A 33 -4.76 -7.32 17.88
CA ASN A 33 -4.97 -7.94 19.19
C ASN A 33 -5.57 -6.99 20.26
N CYS A 34 -5.45 -5.68 20.05
CA CYS A 34 -6.08 -4.67 20.92
C CYS A 34 -7.59 -4.52 20.71
N LEU A 35 -8.16 -5.19 19.71
CA LEU A 35 -9.57 -5.12 19.38
C LEU A 35 -10.17 -6.51 19.49
N SER A 36 -11.14 -6.70 20.39
CA SER A 36 -11.86 -7.97 20.58
C SER A 36 -12.96 -8.19 19.53
N GLU A 37 -12.74 -7.73 18.29
CA GLU A 37 -13.70 -7.84 17.19
C GLU A 37 -13.31 -8.97 16.24
N ASP A 38 -14.31 -9.55 15.59
CA ASP A 38 -14.11 -10.47 14.47
C ASP A 38 -13.30 -9.77 13.34
N ALA A 39 -12.24 -10.43 12.89
CA ALA A 39 -11.33 -9.92 11.85
C ALA A 39 -12.06 -9.48 10.57
N CYS A 40 -13.15 -10.16 10.19
CA CYS A 40 -13.95 -9.80 9.01
C CYS A 40 -14.69 -8.47 9.19
N LYS A 41 -15.24 -8.24 10.39
CA LYS A 41 -15.90 -6.96 10.74
C LYS A 41 -14.88 -5.85 10.84
N LEU A 42 -13.74 -6.13 11.47
CA LEU A 42 -12.62 -5.22 11.60
C LEU A 42 -12.08 -4.77 10.24
N GLU A 43 -11.85 -5.71 9.33
CA GLU A 43 -11.40 -5.42 7.97
C GLU A 43 -12.39 -4.50 7.25
N SER A 44 -13.69 -4.79 7.35
CA SER A 44 -14.75 -3.98 6.74
C SER A 44 -14.82 -2.58 7.35
N ASN A 45 -14.66 -2.46 8.67
CA ASN A 45 -14.67 -1.19 9.39
C ASN A 45 -13.45 -0.31 9.07
N ILE A 46 -12.28 -0.91 8.82
CA ILE A 46 -11.04 -0.18 8.53
C ILE A 46 -10.93 0.09 7.03
N PHE A 47 -10.92 -0.96 6.21
CA PHE A 47 -10.64 -0.88 4.78
C PHE A 47 -11.89 -0.68 3.92
N GLY A 48 -13.07 -0.67 4.52
CA GLY A 48 -14.34 -0.56 3.80
C GLY A 48 -14.76 -1.87 3.12
N SER A 49 -16.06 -1.97 2.89
CA SER A 49 -16.72 -3.06 2.17
C SER A 49 -17.64 -2.48 1.10
N ALA A 50 -17.76 -3.16 -0.03
CA ALA A 50 -18.75 -2.83 -1.05
C ALA A 50 -19.99 -3.73 -0.98
N VAL A 51 -19.93 -4.81 -0.20
CA VAL A 51 -20.91 -5.91 -0.26
C VAL A 51 -21.95 -5.81 0.86
N SER A 52 -21.52 -5.46 2.07
CA SER A 52 -22.36 -5.61 3.29
C SER A 52 -22.82 -4.29 3.90
N SER A 53 -22.07 -3.21 3.65
CA SER A 53 -22.30 -1.88 4.20
C SER A 53 -21.46 -0.94 3.36
N SER A 54 -22.00 0.14 2.81
CA SER A 54 -21.28 1.12 1.99
C SER A 54 -20.28 1.95 2.81
N LEU A 55 -19.40 1.28 3.55
CA LEU A 55 -18.38 1.88 4.38
C LEU A 55 -17.17 2.20 3.50
N ALA A 56 -16.85 3.49 3.45
CA ALA A 56 -15.62 3.94 2.81
C ALA A 56 -14.39 3.50 3.63
N SER A 57 -13.27 3.32 2.93
CA SER A 57 -11.98 3.08 3.57
C SER A 57 -11.58 4.25 4.46
N LYS A 58 -11.21 3.97 5.70
CA LYS A 58 -10.64 4.97 6.61
C LYS A 58 -9.18 5.30 6.28
N PRO A 59 -8.28 4.33 6.06
CA PRO A 59 -6.92 4.65 5.65
C PRO A 59 -6.88 5.06 4.17
N ILE A 60 -6.32 6.24 3.92
CA ILE A 60 -5.94 6.76 2.61
C ILE A 60 -4.45 6.47 2.42
N ILE A 61 -4.14 5.57 1.49
CA ILE A 61 -2.77 5.17 1.16
C ILE A 61 -2.35 5.89 -0.12
N LYS A 62 -1.20 6.58 -0.09
CA LYS A 62 -0.58 7.21 -1.25
C LYS A 62 0.86 6.73 -1.37
N ALA A 63 1.26 6.34 -2.57
CA ALA A 63 2.66 6.04 -2.88
C ALA A 63 3.22 7.16 -3.76
N LEU A 64 4.19 7.90 -3.24
CA LEU A 64 4.85 9.02 -3.91
C LEU A 64 6.24 8.55 -4.34
N SER A 65 6.48 8.39 -5.63
CA SER A 65 7.83 8.04 -6.11
C SER A 65 8.77 9.24 -5.98
N VAL A 66 9.94 9.02 -5.39
CA VAL A 66 10.99 10.05 -5.26
C VAL A 66 11.78 10.18 -6.57
N HIS A 67 11.76 9.14 -7.42
CA HIS A 67 12.39 9.17 -8.74
C HIS A 67 11.39 8.73 -9.82
N ARG A 68 10.95 9.70 -10.63
CA ARG A 68 10.45 9.40 -11.96
C ARG A 68 11.66 9.00 -12.80
N SER A 69 11.86 7.69 -13.02
CA SER A 69 12.83 7.20 -14.00
C SER A 69 12.66 8.01 -15.30
N LYS A 70 13.76 8.64 -15.75
CA LYS A 70 13.76 9.39 -17.01
C LYS A 70 13.36 8.42 -18.12
N ARG A 71 12.29 8.79 -18.84
CA ARG A 71 11.78 8.09 -20.03
C ARG A 71 12.95 7.65 -20.91
N LYS A 72 13.24 6.35 -20.99
CA LYS A 72 13.79 5.81 -22.23
C LYS A 72 12.60 5.62 -23.17
N SER A 73 12.35 6.63 -24.00
CA SER A 73 11.58 6.46 -25.24
C SER A 73 12.24 5.33 -26.01
N LYS A 74 11.65 4.13 -25.96
CA LYS A 74 11.98 3.09 -26.93
C LYS A 74 10.91 3.17 -27.99
N GLU A 75 11.39 3.56 -29.16
CA GLU A 75 10.74 3.53 -30.45
C GLU A 75 9.90 2.27 -30.64
N ASN A 76 8.70 2.48 -31.15
CA ASN A 76 7.66 1.49 -31.38
C ASN A 76 8.18 0.31 -32.20
N LEU A 77 7.78 -0.92 -31.86
CA LEU A 77 7.59 -2.05 -32.77
C LEU A 77 6.92 -3.19 -31.99
N GLY A 78 5.58 -3.22 -31.99
CA GLY A 78 4.77 -4.31 -31.43
C GLY A 78 3.38 -3.88 -30.94
N ALA A 79 2.33 -4.52 -31.45
CA ALA A 79 0.92 -4.18 -31.26
C ALA A 79 0.49 -4.17 -29.78
N GLY A 80 0.28 -2.96 -29.26
CA GLY A 80 -0.26 -2.69 -27.93
C GLY A 80 0.33 -1.41 -27.38
N LYS A 81 -0.48 -0.36 -27.25
CA LYS A 81 -0.03 0.92 -26.66
C LYS A 81 0.68 0.62 -25.33
N PRO A 82 1.93 1.09 -25.12
CA PRO A 82 2.63 0.87 -23.87
C PRO A 82 1.83 1.58 -22.77
N LYS A 83 1.05 0.81 -21.99
CA LYS A 83 0.42 1.33 -20.79
C LYS A 83 1.56 1.82 -19.90
N ASN A 84 1.54 3.10 -19.54
CA ASN A 84 2.46 3.76 -18.63
C ASN A 84 2.46 3.05 -17.26
N ARG A 85 3.15 1.92 -17.16
CA ARG A 85 3.31 1.17 -15.91
C ARG A 85 4.47 1.80 -15.16
N GLN A 86 4.22 2.21 -13.91
CA GLN A 86 5.24 2.78 -13.03
C GLN A 86 6.18 1.67 -12.54
N ALA A 87 6.99 1.19 -13.47
CA ALA A 87 8.01 0.20 -13.21
C ALA A 87 9.16 0.85 -12.42
N ILE A 88 9.42 0.27 -11.28
CA ILE A 88 10.48 0.60 -10.34
C ILE A 88 11.74 -0.18 -10.73
N GLU A 89 12.84 0.54 -10.83
CA GLU A 89 14.19 -0.01 -10.99
C GLU A 89 14.74 -0.48 -9.64
N GLN A 90 15.79 -1.29 -9.68
CA GLN A 90 16.50 -1.73 -8.48
C GLN A 90 16.97 -0.50 -7.67
N ASP A 91 16.90 -0.59 -6.34
CA ASP A 91 17.30 0.46 -5.39
C ASP A 91 16.53 1.79 -5.47
N SER A 92 15.39 1.82 -6.18
CA SER A 92 14.54 3.01 -6.17
C SER A 92 13.89 3.21 -4.80
N LYS A 93 13.63 4.48 -4.47
CA LYS A 93 12.93 4.88 -3.25
C LYS A 93 11.55 5.47 -3.59
N PHE A 94 10.56 5.13 -2.79
CA PHE A 94 9.26 5.79 -2.78
C PHE A 94 8.85 6.09 -1.34
N LYS A 95 8.04 7.14 -1.18
CA LYS A 95 7.43 7.49 0.10
C LYS A 95 6.02 6.92 0.15
N LEU A 96 5.76 6.05 1.13
CA LEU A 96 4.42 5.61 1.46
C LEU A 96 3.82 6.57 2.49
N GLN A 97 2.75 7.25 2.11
CA GLN A 97 1.99 8.10 3.02
C GLN A 97 0.67 7.42 3.36
N VAL A 98 0.40 7.30 4.65
CA VAL A 98 -0.88 6.83 5.16
C VAL A 98 -1.52 7.96 5.95
N ARG A 99 -2.77 8.29 5.60
CA ARG A 99 -3.62 9.23 6.34
C ARG A 99 -4.86 8.49 6.79
N TRP A 100 -5.46 8.90 7.89
CA TRP A 100 -6.73 8.34 8.36
C TRP A 100 -7.86 9.34 8.10
N LYS A 101 -8.99 8.87 7.60
CA LYS A 101 -10.19 9.66 7.35
C LYS A 101 -11.34 9.16 8.21
N GLY A 102 -12.05 10.09 8.85
CA GLY A 102 -13.23 9.80 9.67
C GLY A 102 -12.89 9.38 11.09
N ALA A 103 -13.88 8.83 11.79
CA ALA A 103 -13.74 8.44 13.19
C ALA A 103 -12.64 7.36 13.38
N PRO A 104 -11.91 7.39 14.52
CA PRO A 104 -10.87 6.42 14.82
C PRO A 104 -11.42 5.03 15.15
N SER A 105 -12.73 4.88 15.33
CA SER A 105 -13.38 3.57 15.47
C SER A 105 -12.83 2.57 14.44
N PRO A 106 -12.55 1.31 14.81
CA PRO A 106 -12.79 0.69 16.11
C PRO A 106 -11.74 1.01 17.19
N PHE A 107 -10.73 1.83 16.90
CA PHE A 107 -9.71 2.20 17.87
C PHE A 107 -10.20 3.28 18.84
N SER A 108 -9.61 3.29 20.04
CA SER A 108 -9.91 4.28 21.09
C SER A 108 -9.51 5.70 20.69
N SER A 109 -8.43 5.86 19.92
CA SER A 109 -7.94 7.16 19.46
C SER A 109 -7.36 7.10 18.05
N LEU A 110 -7.20 8.28 17.44
CA LEU A 110 -6.53 8.41 16.14
C LEU A 110 -5.06 7.94 16.21
N ASN A 111 -4.39 8.19 17.32
CA ASN A 111 -3.01 7.75 17.54
C ASN A 111 -2.92 6.22 17.59
N ASP A 112 -3.89 5.57 18.24
CA ASP A 112 -3.95 4.10 18.27
C ASP A 112 -4.19 3.53 16.87
N ALA A 113 -5.10 4.13 16.10
CA ALA A 113 -5.35 3.72 14.72
C ALA A 113 -4.09 3.83 13.85
N LEU A 114 -3.37 4.95 13.94
CA LEU A 114 -2.14 5.17 13.18
C LEU A 114 -0.99 4.27 13.66
N SER A 115 -0.86 4.04 14.97
CA SER A 115 0.14 3.15 15.55
C SER A 115 -0.06 1.70 15.08
N ASN A 116 -1.30 1.21 15.14
CA ASN A 116 -1.65 -0.13 14.65
C ASN A 116 -1.43 -0.26 13.13
N MET A 117 -1.80 0.75 12.35
CA MET A 117 -1.50 0.78 10.92
C MET A 117 0.00 0.79 10.63
N HIS A 118 0.79 1.51 11.42
CA HIS A 118 2.25 1.52 11.30
C HIS A 118 2.84 0.12 11.58
N THR A 119 2.38 -0.55 12.64
CA THR A 119 2.76 -1.94 12.94
C THR A 119 2.42 -2.88 11.79
N LEU A 120 1.22 -2.79 11.22
CA LEU A 120 0.81 -3.61 10.08
C LEU A 120 1.71 -3.38 8.85
N ILE A 121 2.06 -2.12 8.57
CA ILE A 121 2.96 -1.75 7.48
C ILE A 121 4.38 -2.26 7.73
N ASN A 122 4.86 -2.20 8.97
CA ASN A 122 6.17 -2.73 9.35
C ASN A 122 6.25 -4.24 9.14
N ILE A 123 5.24 -4.97 9.61
CA ILE A 123 5.14 -6.42 9.38
C ILE A 123 5.15 -6.72 7.88
N TRP A 124 4.34 -6.00 7.10
CA TRP A 124 4.28 -6.19 5.65
C TRP A 124 5.62 -5.93 4.96
N ILE A 125 6.34 -4.86 5.32
CA ILE A 125 7.63 -4.50 4.71
C ILE A 125 8.73 -5.49 5.09
N HIS A 126 8.79 -5.93 6.35
CA HIS A 126 9.81 -6.87 6.81
C HIS A 126 9.61 -8.29 6.28
N LEU A 127 8.36 -8.72 6.11
CA LEU A 127 8.05 -10.12 5.74
C LEU A 127 7.74 -10.30 4.26
N ARG A 128 7.66 -9.23 3.45
CA ARG A 128 7.20 -9.35 2.08
C ARG A 128 7.88 -8.42 1.08
N ALA A 129 7.71 -8.80 -0.17
CA ALA A 129 8.18 -8.09 -1.34
C ALA A 129 7.00 -7.52 -2.17
N LEU A 130 7.26 -6.49 -2.96
CA LEU A 130 6.27 -5.72 -3.73
C LEU A 130 6.27 -6.11 -5.21
N GLY A 131 5.08 -6.32 -5.77
CA GLY A 131 4.87 -6.54 -7.20
C GLY A 131 4.63 -8.00 -7.61
N ALA A 132 4.58 -8.23 -8.92
CA ALA A 132 4.40 -9.57 -9.47
C ALA A 132 5.64 -10.43 -9.20
N LYS A 133 5.43 -11.68 -8.76
CA LYS A 133 6.48 -12.62 -8.34
C LYS A 133 7.21 -12.25 -7.03
N SER A 134 6.54 -11.53 -6.13
CA SER A 134 7.07 -11.29 -4.78
C SER A 134 7.39 -12.57 -3.99
N SER A 135 6.77 -13.70 -4.33
CA SER A 135 7.11 -15.03 -3.78
C SER A 135 8.43 -15.62 -4.30
N LYS A 136 9.09 -14.95 -5.25
CA LYS A 136 10.41 -15.33 -5.79
C LYS A 136 11.46 -14.27 -5.48
N GLU A 137 11.36 -13.63 -4.32
CA GLU A 137 12.33 -12.63 -3.80
C GLU A 137 12.42 -11.31 -4.57
N PHE A 138 11.55 -11.09 -5.58
CA PHE A 138 11.54 -9.82 -6.33
C PHE A 138 10.75 -8.74 -5.59
N GLY A 139 11.38 -7.56 -5.47
CA GLY A 139 10.74 -6.37 -4.89
C GLY A 139 10.80 -6.34 -3.36
N ALA A 140 11.76 -7.04 -2.75
CA ALA A 140 12.04 -6.89 -1.32
C ALA A 140 12.27 -5.41 -1.00
N MET A 141 11.75 -4.97 0.14
CA MET A 141 11.80 -3.57 0.56
C MET A 141 12.49 -3.47 1.91
N THR A 142 13.07 -2.29 2.16
CA THR A 142 13.57 -1.92 3.47
C THR A 142 13.22 -0.47 3.76
N PHE A 143 13.09 -0.13 5.04
CA PHE A 143 12.90 1.25 5.45
C PHE A 143 14.24 1.98 5.42
N THR A 144 14.29 3.10 4.71
CA THR A 144 15.39 4.07 4.85
C THR A 144 15.11 5.15 5.88
N THR A 145 13.84 5.54 6.05
CA THR A 145 13.44 6.61 6.98
C THR A 145 11.97 6.45 7.36
N VAL A 146 11.68 6.56 8.65
CA VAL A 146 10.31 6.62 9.17
C VAL A 146 10.08 8.04 9.69
N SER A 147 9.08 8.73 9.16
CA SER A 147 8.69 10.06 9.62
C SER A 147 7.20 10.06 9.94
N SER A 148 6.88 10.19 11.22
CA SER A 148 5.52 10.26 11.74
C SER A 148 5.08 11.71 11.79
N SER A 149 4.68 12.28 10.65
CA SER A 149 4.07 13.60 10.59
C SER A 149 2.54 13.45 10.63
N LEU A 150 1.93 13.77 11.78
CA LEU A 150 0.47 13.87 11.91
C LEU A 150 -0.01 15.15 11.22
N ALA A 151 -0.58 15.01 10.03
CA ALA A 151 -1.38 16.07 9.41
C ALA A 151 -2.85 15.71 9.61
N ILE A 152 -3.49 16.35 10.59
CA ILE A 152 -4.94 16.30 10.77
C ILE A 152 -5.52 17.26 9.73
N GLU A 153 -5.99 16.73 8.61
CA GLU A 153 -6.92 17.48 7.76
C GLU A 153 -8.30 17.25 8.37
N GLU A 154 -8.68 18.09 9.33
CA GLU A 154 -10.09 18.25 9.72
C GLU A 154 -10.84 18.63 8.44
N GLY A 155 -11.63 17.69 7.94
CA GLY A 155 -12.44 17.91 6.76
C GLY A 155 -13.49 18.96 7.08
N SER A 156 -13.22 20.20 6.70
CA SER A 156 -14.26 21.17 6.39
C SER A 156 -15.27 20.50 5.46
N GLN A 157 -16.54 20.63 5.86
CA GLN A 157 -17.71 20.10 5.18
C GLN A 157 -17.67 20.43 3.68
N PHE A 158 -17.72 19.40 2.85
CA PHE A 158 -18.19 19.55 1.46
C PHE A 158 -19.64 19.09 1.47
N PHE A 159 -20.55 20.07 1.45
CA PHE A 159 -21.91 19.92 0.92
C PHE A 159 -21.83 19.76 -0.61
#